data_AF-A0A350CPR4-F1
#
_entry.id   AF-A0A350CPR4-F1
#
_cell.length_a   1.000
_cell.length_b   1.000
_cell.length_c   1.000
_cell.angle_alpha   90.00
_cell.angle_beta   90.00
_cell.angle_gamma   90.00
#
_symmetry.space_group_name_H-M   'P 1'
#
loop_
_entity.id
_entity.type
_entity.pdbx_description
1 polymer ?
#
loop_
_entity_poly.entity_id
_entity_poly.type
_entity_poly.pdbx_seq_one_letter_code
_entity_poly.pdbx_strand_id
1 'polypeptide(L)' 'MNFTFTQEQVAFRDSISRFFMTEAPPELLREIWETDAGRSPGLRAKIAEQGLFSLSVPEAEGGLG' A
#
# COMPACT_ATOMS: atom_id res chain seq x y z
N MET A 1 -4.69 -28.41 -6.64
CA MET A 1 -4.86 -27.05 -6.08
C MET A 1 -3.60 -26.28 -6.39
N ASN A 2 -3.70 -25.08 -6.99
CA ASN A 2 -2.54 -24.25 -7.28
C ASN A 2 -2.48 -23.11 -6.26
N PHE A 3 -1.33 -22.96 -5.59
CA PHE A 3 -1.09 -21.95 -4.55
C PHE A 3 -0.13 -20.85 -5.01
N THR A 4 0.27 -20.84 -6.29
CA THR A 4 1.10 -19.78 -6.85
C THR A 4 0.28 -18.54 -7.15
N PHE A 5 0.83 -17.37 -6.88
CA PHE A 5 0.26 -16.10 -7.33
C PHE A 5 0.21 -16.02 -8.86
N THR A 6 -0.77 -15.26 -9.38
CA THR A 6 -0.82 -14.90 -10.79
C THR A 6 0.28 -13.90 -11.14
N GLN A 7 0.59 -13.74 -12.43
CA GLN A 7 1.58 -12.74 -12.86
C GLN A 7 1.19 -11.32 -12.46
N GLU A 8 -0.10 -11.00 -12.50
CA GLU A 8 -0.63 -9.71 -12.06
C GLU A 8 -0.40 -9.47 -10.56
N GLN A 9 -0.70 -10.46 -9.72
CA GLN A 9 -0.46 -10.39 -8.27
C GLN A 9 1.03 -10.20 -7.95
N VAL A 10 1.92 -10.87 -8.70
CA VAL A 10 3.37 -10.69 -8.58
C VAL A 10 3.80 -9.28 -9.00
N ALA A 11 3.32 -8.79 -10.14
CA ALA A 11 3.65 -7.45 -10.63
C ALA A 11 3.16 -6.36 -9.65
N PHE A 12 1.96 -6.51 -9.10
CA PHE A 12 1.41 -5.61 -8.10
C PHE A 12 2.27 -5.60 -6.83
N ARG A 13 2.61 -6.78 -6.28
CA ARG A 13 3.52 -6.92 -5.13
C ARG A 13 4.84 -6.17 -5.36
N ASP A 14 5.44 -6.35 -6.53
CA ASP A 14 6.74 -5.74 -6.85
C ASP A 14 6.64 -4.22 -6.97
N SER A 15 5.54 -3.70 -7.51
CA SER A 15 5.25 -2.26 -7.55
C SER A 15 5.13 -1.67 -6.14
N ILE A 16 4.32 -2.31 -5.27
CA ILE A 16 4.12 -1.87 -3.89
C ILE A 16 5.41 -1.93 -3.07
N SER A 17 6.21 -2.96 -3.27
CA SER A 17 7.52 -3.09 -2.62
C SER A 17 8.43 -1.89 -2.94
N ARG A 18 8.56 -1.55 -4.23
CA ARG A 18 9.36 -0.39 -4.67
C ARG A 18 8.80 0.92 -4.14
N PHE A 19 7.48 1.10 -4.15
CA PHE A 19 6.82 2.27 -3.59
C PHE A 19 7.21 2.47 -2.12
N PHE A 20 7.13 1.44 -1.27
CA PHE A 20 7.48 1.59 0.14
C PHE A 20 8.98 1.82 0.39
N MET A 21 9.85 1.27 -0.46
CA MET A 21 11.29 1.57 -0.39
C MET A 21 11.61 3.06 -0.62
N THR A 22 10.75 3.77 -1.36
CA THR A 22 10.93 5.20 -1.65
C THR A 22 10.13 6.09 -0.71
N GLU A 23 8.86 5.75 -0.46
CA GLU A 23 7.89 6.63 0.18
C GLU A 23 7.75 6.40 1.69
N ALA A 24 8.30 5.30 2.22
CA ALA A 24 8.27 4.97 3.64
C ALA A 24 9.66 4.60 4.19
N PRO A 25 10.69 5.46 4.03
CA PRO A 25 12.00 5.20 4.59
C PRO A 25 11.94 5.15 6.13
N PRO A 26 12.83 4.38 6.78
CA PRO A 26 12.81 4.21 8.24
C PRO A 26 12.85 5.54 9.01
N GLU A 27 13.56 6.54 8.52
CA GLU A 27 13.69 7.86 9.14
C GLU A 27 12.33 8.56 9.22
N LEU A 28 11.61 8.62 8.09
CA LEU A 28 10.26 9.18 8.03
C LEU A 28 9.29 8.42 8.95
N LEU A 29 9.37 7.09 8.99
CA LEU A 29 8.49 6.29 9.83
C LEU A 29 8.73 6.54 11.32
N ARG A 30 9.99 6.71 11.73
CA ARG A 30 10.33 7.09 13.11
C ARG A 30 9.76 8.46 13.45
N GLU A 31 9.92 9.45 12.59
CA GLU A 31 9.33 10.79 12.79
C GLU A 31 7.81 10.73 12.96
N ILE A 32 7.13 9.91 12.17
CA ILE A 32 5.67 9.72 12.26
C ILE A 32 5.27 9.09 13.61
N TRP A 33 6.02 8.11 14.10
CA TRP A 33 5.72 7.44 15.37
C TRP A 33 5.88 8.33 16.59
N GLU A 34 6.75 9.34 16.53
CA GLU A 34 6.92 10.31 17.61
C GLU A 34 5.78 11.34 17.65
N THR A 35 4.88 11.38 16.66
CA THR A 35 3.68 12.21 16.70
C THR A 35 2.59 11.57 17.54
N ASP A 36 1.76 12.39 18.21
CA ASP A 36 0.60 11.89 18.98
C ASP A 36 -0.34 11.00 18.16
N ALA A 37 -0.48 11.27 16.86
CA ALA A 37 -1.33 10.49 15.96
C ALA A 37 -0.68 9.17 15.52
N GLY A 38 0.66 9.06 15.58
CA GLY A 38 1.43 7.92 15.08
C GLY A 38 1.23 7.63 13.59
N ARG A 39 0.66 8.58 12.83
CA ARG A 39 0.17 8.39 11.46
C ARG A 39 0.35 9.66 10.65
N SER A 40 0.77 9.51 9.39
CA SER A 40 0.85 10.60 8.43
C SER A 40 -0.35 10.58 7.46
N PRO A 41 -1.18 11.63 7.42
CA PRO A 41 -2.21 11.78 6.40
C PRO A 41 -1.63 11.77 4.99
N GLY A 42 -0.46 12.38 4.79
CA GLY A 42 0.23 12.43 3.50
C GLY A 42 0.68 11.04 3.03
N LEU A 43 1.31 10.26 3.91
CA LEU A 43 1.71 8.89 3.57
C LEU A 43 0.48 8.01 3.27
N ARG A 44 -0.59 8.18 4.05
CA ARG A 44 -1.84 7.45 3.83
C ARG A 44 -2.48 7.77 2.47
N ALA A 45 -2.47 9.04 2.05
CA ALA A 45 -2.96 9.44 0.74
C ALA A 45 -2.16 8.78 -0.38
N LYS A 46 -0.82 8.80 -0.29
CA LYS A 46 0.06 8.13 -1.27
C LYS A 46 -0.19 6.62 -1.37
N ILE A 47 -0.41 5.95 -0.25
CA ILE A 47 -0.77 4.52 -0.22
C ILE A 47 -2.13 4.28 -0.91
N ALA A 48 -3.10 5.15 -0.69
CA ALA A 48 -4.43 5.04 -1.31
C ALA A 48 -4.34 5.17 -2.84
N GLU A 49 -3.50 6.07 -3.36
CA GLU A 49 -3.25 6.24 -4.79
C GLU A 49 -2.66 4.98 -5.46
N GLN A 50 -2.00 4.10 -4.70
CA GLN A 50 -1.50 2.81 -5.21
C GLN A 50 -2.61 1.73 -5.29
N GLY A 51 -3.84 2.03 -4.86
CA GLY A 51 -4.94 1.06 -4.84
C GLY A 51 -4.81 -0.03 -3.75
N LEU A 52 -3.95 0.18 -2.75
CA LEU A 52 -3.72 -0.84 -1.73
C LEU A 52 -4.96 -1.10 -0.86
N PHE A 53 -5.78 -0.07 -0.64
CA PHE A 53 -7.01 -0.18 0.15
C PHE A 53 -8.21 -0.74 -0.61
N SER A 54 -8.12 -0.86 -1.93
CA SER A 54 -9.22 -1.34 -2.78
C SER A 54 -9.17 -2.84 -3.10
N LEU A 55 -8.09 -3.55 -2.74
CA LEU A 55 -7.89 -4.97 -3.08
C LEU A 55 -8.98 -5.93 -2.60
N SER A 56 -9.74 -5.56 -1.57
CA SER A 56 -10.83 -6.38 -1.00
C SER A 56 -12.17 -5.67 -1.05
N VAL A 57 -12.28 -4.62 -1.89
CA VAL A 57 -13.49 -3.85 -2.09
C VAL A 57 -14.10 -4.28 -3.43
N PRO A 58 -15.42 -4.55 -3.48
CA PRO A 58 -16.10 -4.89 -4.72
C PRO A 58 -15.93 -3.81 -5.80
N GLU A 59 -15.85 -4.23 -7.06
CA GLU A 59 -15.81 -3.31 -8.20
C GLU A 59 -16.99 -2.32 -8.22
N ALA A 60 -18.18 -2.75 -7.78
CA ALA A 60 -19.36 -1.90 -7.70
C ALA A 60 -19.19 -0.68 -6.77
N GLU A 61 -18.26 -0.78 -5.81
CA GLU A 61 -17.92 0.28 -4.85
C GLU A 61 -16.59 0.97 -5.21
N GLY A 62 -16.09 0.76 -6.44
CA GLY A 62 -14.83 1.34 -6.93
C GLY A 62 -13.57 0.60 -6.48
N GLY A 63 -13.70 -0.67 -6.09
CA GLY A 63 -12.58 -1.49 -5.66
C GLY A 63 -11.87 -2.27 -6.79
N LEU A 64 -10.93 -3.15 -6.40
CA LEU A 64 -10.13 -3.98 -7.31
C LEU A 64 -10.44 -5.48 -7.17
N GLY A 65 -11.54 -5.84 -6.49
CA GLY A 65 -12.00 -7.21 -6.34
C GLY A 65 -13.47 -7.28 -5.99
#